data_AF-A0A7K0VRL2-F1
#
_entry.id   AF-A0A7K0VRL2-F1
#
_cell.length_a   1.000
_cell.length_b   1.000
_cell.length_c   1.000
_cell.angle_alpha   90.00
_cell.angle_beta   90.00
_cell.angle_gamma   90.00
#
_symmetry.space_group_name_H-M   'P 1'
#
loop_
_entity.id
_entity.type
_entity.pdbx_description
1 polymer ?
#
loop_
_entity_poly.entity_id
_entity_poly.type
_entity_poly.pdbx_seq_one_letter_code
_entity_poly.pdbx_strand_id
1 'polypeptide(L)'
;MSTLALRDLAIGFFSTVFLLEKNRFGRMIALLITLLLRPHLAVALLFGWIVSLIIKRYSRHLFIPIISAFAIVSYVLGSYSYYIGQSIRTSAPLTGAKEVFNQSKFTRLGANFLGLQFLTLGEDVVSASHSTLFLSRIIFFDTFTTPLLFIVLLFAFSANWTQMRTTVFYSFLFFYGLISQTDWNSSRQNIPFFVSMGLLAVVGIETRRQAKTTGFVS
;
A
#
# COMPACT_ATOMS: atom_id res chain seq x y z
N MET A 1 -23.90 4.65 -12.25
CA MET A 1 -22.58 4.74 -11.60
C MET A 1 -21.75 5.80 -12.30
N SER A 2 -21.04 6.67 -11.56
CA SER A 2 -20.20 7.72 -12.17
C SER A 2 -18.94 7.14 -12.81
N THR A 3 -18.45 7.77 -13.88
CA THR A 3 -17.20 7.38 -14.59
C THR A 3 -15.99 7.31 -13.65
N LEU A 4 -15.97 8.14 -12.60
CA LEU A 4 -14.95 8.17 -11.56
C LEU A 4 -14.94 6.90 -10.69
N ALA A 5 -16.11 6.32 -10.39
CA ALA A 5 -16.21 5.07 -9.65
C ALA A 5 -15.76 3.87 -10.49
N LEU A 6 -16.11 3.86 -11.78
CA LEU A 6 -15.66 2.82 -12.72
C LEU A 6 -14.13 2.79 -12.86
N ARG A 7 -13.49 3.97 -12.94
CA ARG A 7 -12.03 4.09 -12.96
C ARG A 7 -11.40 3.49 -11.71
N ASP A 8 -11.90 3.83 -10.51
CA ASP A 8 -11.32 3.32 -9.26
C ASP A 8 -11.49 1.79 -9.13
N LEU A 9 -12.61 1.24 -9.60
CA LEU A 9 -12.83 -0.21 -9.66
C LEU A 9 -11.86 -0.88 -10.64
N ALA A 10 -11.68 -0.32 -11.84
CA ALA A 10 -10.73 -0.82 -12.82
C ALA A 10 -9.29 -0.83 -12.26
N ILE A 11 -8.88 0.23 -11.56
CA ILE A 11 -7.57 0.30 -10.90
C ILE A 11 -7.44 -0.82 -9.86
N GLY A 12 -8.45 -1.00 -8.99
CA GLY A 12 -8.49 -2.09 -8.01
C GLY A 12 -8.37 -3.46 -8.68
N PHE A 13 -9.13 -3.69 -9.76
CA PHE A 13 -9.11 -4.94 -10.52
C PHE A 13 -7.73 -5.22 -11.12
N PHE A 14 -7.16 -4.31 -11.92
CA PHE A 14 -5.88 -4.53 -12.58
C PHE A 14 -4.70 -4.64 -11.61
N SER A 15 -4.72 -3.89 -10.50
CA SER A 15 -3.73 -4.05 -9.43
C SER A 15 -3.79 -5.45 -8.79
N THR A 16 -4.99 -5.99 -8.62
CA THR A 16 -5.20 -7.34 -8.05
C THR A 16 -4.77 -8.41 -9.05
N VAL A 17 -5.12 -8.25 -10.34
CA VAL A 17 -4.65 -9.14 -11.42
C VAL A 17 -3.13 -9.15 -11.47
N PHE A 18 -2.46 -7.99 -11.38
CA PHE A 18 -0.99 -7.94 -11.31
C PHE A 18 -0.42 -8.80 -10.18
N LEU A 19 -1.06 -8.80 -9.00
CA LEU A 19 -0.57 -9.58 -7.86
C LEU A 19 -0.83 -11.08 -8.04
N LEU A 20 -2.02 -11.47 -8.50
CA LEU A 20 -2.46 -12.86 -8.56
C LEU A 20 -2.02 -13.61 -9.82
N GLU A 21 -1.82 -12.91 -10.93
CA GLU A 21 -1.55 -13.52 -12.23
C GLU A 21 -0.24 -14.34 -12.21
N LYS A 22 -0.29 -15.57 -12.71
CA LYS A 22 0.90 -16.44 -12.79
C LYS A 22 1.70 -16.14 -14.04
N ASN A 23 1.00 -15.79 -15.14
CA ASN A 23 1.64 -15.48 -16.41
C ASN A 23 2.35 -14.11 -16.36
N ARG A 24 3.63 -14.07 -16.73
CA ARG A 24 4.41 -12.82 -16.80
C ARG A 24 3.78 -11.83 -17.78
N PHE A 25 3.27 -12.30 -18.91
CA PHE A 25 2.66 -11.45 -19.93
C PHE A 25 1.39 -10.77 -19.41
N GLY A 26 0.48 -11.54 -18.81
CA GLY A 26 -0.73 -11.01 -18.18
C GLY A 26 -0.42 -10.02 -17.04
N ARG A 27 0.61 -10.32 -16.24
CA ARG A 27 1.09 -9.40 -15.19
C ARG A 27 1.60 -8.07 -15.78
N MET A 28 2.35 -8.09 -16.88
CA MET A 28 2.84 -6.86 -17.52
C MET A 28 1.72 -6.06 -18.17
N ILE A 29 0.72 -6.71 -18.78
CA ILE A 29 -0.47 -6.03 -19.31
C ILE A 29 -1.23 -5.33 -18.17
N ALA A 30 -1.48 -6.04 -17.06
CA ALA A 30 -2.16 -5.47 -15.90
C ALA A 30 -1.40 -4.26 -15.33
N LEU A 31 -0.06 -4.33 -15.29
CA LEU A 31 0.79 -3.23 -14.87
C LEU A 31 0.70 -2.04 -15.85
N LEU A 32 0.71 -2.29 -17.16
CA LEU A 32 0.62 -1.27 -18.20
C LEU A 32 -0.73 -0.55 -18.14
N ILE A 33 -1.84 -1.28 -17.99
CA ILE A 33 -3.16 -0.68 -17.81
C ILE A 33 -3.21 0.13 -16.50
N THR A 34 -2.64 -0.39 -15.42
CA THR A 34 -2.54 0.36 -14.16
C THR A 34 -1.71 1.64 -14.31
N LEU A 35 -0.64 1.60 -15.11
CA LEU A 35 0.22 2.75 -15.40
C LEU A 35 -0.56 3.84 -16.15
N LEU A 36 -1.36 3.46 -17.15
CA LEU A 36 -2.23 4.39 -17.89
C LEU A 36 -3.30 5.02 -16.99
N LEU A 37 -3.87 4.24 -16.06
CA LEU A 37 -4.93 4.72 -15.17
C LEU A 37 -4.40 5.55 -13.98
N ARG A 38 -3.29 5.13 -13.38
CA ARG A 38 -2.68 5.74 -12.19
C ARG A 38 -1.17 5.45 -12.14
N PRO A 39 -0.32 6.32 -12.74
CA PRO A 39 1.10 6.05 -12.91
C PRO A 39 1.87 5.77 -11.61
N HIS A 40 1.62 6.57 -10.58
CA HIS A 40 2.28 6.45 -9.28
C HIS A 40 1.95 5.12 -8.57
N LEU A 41 0.75 4.57 -8.76
CA LEU A 41 0.40 3.25 -8.23
C LEU A 41 1.14 2.13 -8.95
N ALA A 42 1.24 2.21 -10.29
CA ALA A 42 1.96 1.21 -11.07
C ALA A 42 3.46 1.18 -10.72
N VAL A 43 4.08 2.35 -10.56
CA VAL A 43 5.48 2.43 -10.11
C VAL A 43 5.65 1.80 -8.72
N ALA A 44 4.73 2.05 -7.80
CA ALA A 44 4.76 1.44 -6.48
C ALA A 44 4.64 -0.09 -6.52
N LEU A 45 3.71 -0.63 -7.33
CA LEU A 45 3.53 -2.07 -7.52
C LEU A 45 4.77 -2.74 -8.14
N LEU A 46 5.35 -2.09 -9.14
CA LEU A 46 6.59 -2.55 -9.77
C LEU A 46 7.74 -2.56 -8.77
N PHE A 47 7.89 -1.49 -7.99
CA PHE A 47 8.92 -1.37 -6.95
C PHE A 47 8.79 -2.47 -5.89
N GLY A 48 7.60 -2.66 -5.32
CA GLY A 48 7.38 -3.72 -4.33
C GLY A 48 7.62 -5.11 -4.90
N TRP A 49 7.31 -5.35 -6.17
CA TRP A 49 7.60 -6.61 -6.83
C TRP A 49 9.11 -6.85 -6.97
N ILE A 50 9.89 -5.83 -7.37
CA ILE A 50 11.35 -5.91 -7.42
C ILE A 50 11.94 -6.19 -6.03
N VAL A 51 11.50 -5.45 -5.01
CA VAL A 51 11.94 -5.66 -3.62
C VAL A 51 11.62 -7.09 -3.16
N SER A 52 10.46 -7.64 -3.53
CA SER A 52 10.09 -9.02 -3.19
C SER A 52 11.06 -10.06 -3.77
N LEU A 53 11.59 -9.83 -4.97
CA LEU A 53 12.57 -10.70 -5.61
C LEU A 53 13.93 -10.61 -4.92
N ILE A 54 14.30 -9.41 -4.48
CA ILE A 54 15.56 -9.15 -3.77
C ILE A 54 15.53 -9.80 -2.39
N ILE A 55 14.49 -9.55 -1.59
CA ILE A 55 14.37 -10.07 -0.21
C ILE A 55 14.35 -11.61 -0.18
N LYS A 56 13.75 -12.26 -1.20
CA LYS A 56 13.72 -13.72 -1.31
C LYS A 56 15.12 -14.35 -1.40
N ARG A 57 16.15 -13.59 -1.81
CA ARG A 57 17.52 -14.08 -1.94
C ARG A 57 18.29 -14.10 -0.61
N TYR A 58 17.82 -13.40 0.42
CA TYR A 58 18.51 -13.30 1.70
C TYR A 58 18.15 -14.45 2.64
N SER A 59 19.09 -14.78 3.52
CA SER A 59 18.96 -15.83 4.53
C SER A 59 17.99 -15.47 5.65
N ARG A 60 17.26 -16.48 6.17
CA ARG A 60 16.23 -16.32 7.21
C ARG A 60 16.73 -15.69 8.52
N HIS A 61 18.00 -15.83 8.87
CA HIS A 61 18.56 -15.30 10.12
C HIS A 61 18.65 -13.77 10.15
N LEU A 62 18.72 -13.10 8.98
CA LEU A 62 18.69 -11.64 8.86
C LEU A 62 17.34 -11.11 8.40
N PHE A 63 16.28 -11.92 8.46
CA PHE A 63 14.98 -11.56 7.90
C PHE A 63 14.43 -10.26 8.52
N ILE A 64 14.38 -10.16 9.85
CA ILE A 64 13.87 -8.97 10.56
C ILE A 64 14.68 -7.69 10.28
N PRO A 65 16.02 -7.67 10.41
CA PRO A 65 16.77 -6.44 10.11
C PRO A 65 16.67 -6.04 8.63
N ILE A 66 16.64 -7.01 7.71
CA ILE A 66 16.48 -6.73 6.27
C ILE A 66 15.11 -6.13 5.98
N ILE A 67 14.02 -6.70 6.53
CA ILE A 67 12.69 -6.17 6.23
C ILE A 67 12.53 -4.73 6.75
N SER A 68 13.08 -4.44 7.93
CA SER A 68 13.05 -3.10 8.54
C SER A 68 13.88 -2.10 7.75
N ALA A 69 15.10 -2.47 7.33
CA ALA A 69 15.95 -1.63 6.50
C ALA A 69 15.28 -1.32 5.15
N PHE A 70 14.75 -2.34 4.47
CA PHE A 70 14.01 -2.13 3.23
C PHE A 70 12.75 -1.31 3.43
N ALA A 71 12.10 -1.35 4.61
CA ALA A 71 10.90 -0.56 4.87
C ALA A 71 11.22 0.94 4.88
N ILE A 72 12.29 1.32 5.59
CA ILE A 72 12.80 2.69 5.62
C ILE A 72 13.22 3.14 4.22
N VAL A 73 14.03 2.32 3.53
CA VAL A 73 14.50 2.63 2.17
C VAL A 73 13.33 2.81 1.21
N SER A 74 12.31 1.95 1.27
CA SER A 74 11.12 2.03 0.40
C SER A 74 10.36 3.33 0.60
N TYR A 75 10.16 3.74 1.86
CA TYR A 75 9.51 5.01 2.19
C TYR A 75 10.32 6.23 1.70
N VAL A 76 11.64 6.21 1.91
CA VAL A 76 12.54 7.29 1.47
C VAL A 76 12.53 7.40 -0.06
N LEU A 77 12.71 6.28 -0.77
CA LEU A 77 12.68 6.25 -2.24
C LEU A 77 11.31 6.69 -2.80
N GLY A 78 10.22 6.30 -2.15
CA GLY A 78 8.89 6.80 -2.46
C GLY A 78 8.83 8.32 -2.36
N SER A 79 9.37 8.89 -1.28
CA SER A 79 9.41 10.35 -1.06
C SER A 79 10.21 11.07 -2.16
N TYR A 80 11.37 10.55 -2.56
CA TYR A 80 12.15 11.13 -3.67
C TYR A 80 11.46 10.98 -5.02
N SER A 81 10.72 9.88 -5.25
CA SER A 81 10.02 9.65 -6.52
C SER A 81 8.98 10.73 -6.84
N TYR A 82 8.41 11.37 -5.82
CA TYR A 82 7.53 12.53 -5.99
C TYR A 82 8.27 13.71 -6.63
N TYR A 83 9.44 14.08 -6.10
CA TYR A 83 10.24 15.20 -6.61
C TYR A 83 10.79 14.91 -8.01
N ILE A 84 11.16 13.66 -8.29
CA ILE A 84 11.53 13.22 -9.65
C ILE A 84 10.34 13.42 -10.60
N GLY A 85 9.16 12.94 -10.22
CA GLY A 85 7.94 13.12 -11.02
C GLY A 85 7.57 14.60 -11.23
N GLN A 86 7.74 15.43 -10.20
CA GLN A 86 7.48 16.87 -10.28
C GLN A 86 8.49 17.58 -11.19
N SER A 87 9.77 17.23 -11.11
CA SER A 87 10.83 17.77 -11.97
C SER A 87 10.58 17.43 -13.44
N ILE A 88 10.20 16.18 -13.75
CA ILE A 88 9.82 15.76 -15.10
C ILE A 88 8.62 16.56 -15.61
N ARG A 89 7.59 16.74 -14.78
CA ARG A 89 6.36 17.45 -15.17
C ARG A 89 6.57 18.95 -15.39
N THR A 90 7.45 19.57 -14.62
CA THR A 90 7.60 21.03 -14.53
C THR A 90 8.88 21.53 -15.22
N SER A 91 9.72 20.62 -15.75
CA SER A 91 11.05 20.90 -16.29
C SER A 91 11.95 21.73 -15.35
N ALA A 92 11.69 21.65 -14.04
CA ALA A 92 12.40 22.38 -13.00
C ALA A 92 13.57 21.54 -12.47
N PRO A 93 14.64 22.18 -11.96
CA PRO A 93 15.76 21.45 -11.35
C PRO A 93 15.28 20.58 -10.19
N LEU A 94 15.90 19.41 -10.04
CA LEU A 94 15.63 18.47 -8.96
C LEU A 94 15.89 19.15 -7.61
N THR A 95 14.81 19.54 -6.95
CA THR A 95 14.86 19.93 -5.54
C THR A 95 14.90 18.65 -4.70
N GLY A 96 15.89 18.55 -3.81
CA GLY A 96 15.97 17.40 -2.90
C GLY A 96 14.73 17.30 -2.03
N ALA A 97 14.35 16.08 -1.64
CA ALA A 97 13.19 15.87 -0.79
C ALA A 97 13.37 16.61 0.54
N LYS A 98 12.55 17.65 0.76
CA LYS A 98 12.59 18.42 2.00
C LYS A 98 11.79 17.68 3.07
N GLU A 99 12.39 17.52 4.25
CA GLU A 99 11.73 16.96 5.44
C GLU A 99 11.12 15.56 5.21
N VAL A 100 11.93 14.59 4.77
CA VAL A 100 11.47 13.20 4.57
C VAL A 100 10.90 12.61 5.87
N PHE A 101 11.54 12.95 7.00
CA PHE A 101 11.10 12.60 8.34
C PHE A 101 10.58 13.85 9.05
N ASN A 102 9.25 14.04 9.05
CA ASN A 102 8.57 15.09 9.79
C ASN A 102 7.40 14.48 10.56
N GLN A 103 7.20 14.89 11.81
CA GLN A 103 6.10 14.44 12.66
C GLN A 103 4.75 14.59 11.97
N SER A 104 4.50 15.74 11.32
CA SER A 104 3.23 15.98 10.61
C SER A 104 2.99 14.96 9.49
N LYS A 105 4.03 14.58 8.74
CA LYS A 105 3.97 13.56 7.68
C LYS A 105 3.75 12.15 8.24
N PHE A 106 4.29 11.84 9.42
CA PHE A 106 4.04 10.58 10.13
C PHE A 106 2.64 10.52 10.76
N THR A 107 2.12 11.64 11.28
CA THR A 107 0.73 11.69 11.77
C THR A 107 -0.25 11.51 10.62
N ARG A 108 0.01 12.16 9.48
CA ARG A 108 -0.71 11.93 8.22
C ARG A 108 -0.59 10.48 7.75
N LEU A 109 0.53 9.79 8.06
CA LEU A 109 0.74 8.37 7.77
C LEU A 109 -0.20 7.49 8.55
N GLY A 110 -0.16 7.59 9.88
CA GLY A 110 -1.06 6.82 10.73
C GLY A 110 -2.52 7.10 10.38
N ALA A 111 -2.86 8.37 10.18
CA ALA A 111 -4.21 8.79 9.82
C ALA A 111 -4.64 8.20 8.47
N ASN A 112 -3.83 8.27 7.43
CA ASN A 112 -4.20 7.75 6.12
C ASN A 112 -4.25 6.21 6.06
N PHE A 113 -3.32 5.55 6.74
CA PHE A 113 -3.29 4.10 6.86
C PHE A 113 -4.55 3.55 7.53
N LEU A 114 -5.04 4.24 8.57
CA LEU A 114 -6.26 3.89 9.29
C LEU A 114 -7.53 4.51 8.67
N GLY A 115 -7.44 5.17 7.51
CA GLY A 115 -8.58 5.86 6.90
C GLY A 115 -9.08 7.10 7.69
N LEU A 116 -8.36 7.53 8.71
CA LEU A 116 -8.60 8.71 9.56
C LEU A 116 -7.98 10.00 8.99
N GLN A 117 -7.65 10.07 7.70
CA GLN A 117 -6.97 11.23 7.11
C GLN A 117 -7.70 12.58 7.30
N PHE A 118 -9.01 12.54 7.55
CA PHE A 118 -9.82 13.73 7.84
C PHE A 118 -9.42 14.44 9.14
N LEU A 119 -8.70 13.77 10.04
CA LEU A 119 -8.11 14.38 11.24
C LEU A 119 -6.87 15.23 10.92
N THR A 120 -6.36 15.13 9.70
CA THR A 120 -5.09 15.77 9.29
C THR A 120 -5.27 16.77 8.15
N LEU A 121 -6.50 16.93 7.65
CA LEU A 121 -6.90 17.94 6.69
C LEU A 121 -7.38 19.19 7.44
N GLY A 122 -7.15 20.37 6.87
CA GLY A 122 -7.66 21.62 7.43
C GLY A 122 -9.19 21.70 7.36
N GLU A 123 -9.77 22.53 8.23
CA GLU A 123 -11.23 22.78 8.31
C GLU A 123 -11.81 23.35 7.00
N ASP A 124 -10.96 23.89 6.14
CA ASP A 124 -11.26 24.42 4.80
C ASP A 124 -11.52 23.32 3.75
N VAL A 125 -11.05 22.10 3.98
CA VAL A 125 -11.13 20.99 3.00
C VAL A 125 -12.35 20.09 3.21
N VAL A 126 -12.89 20.03 4.44
CA VAL A 126 -13.98 19.11 4.78
C VAL A 126 -15.11 19.83 5.50
N SER A 127 -16.28 19.89 4.86
CA SER A 127 -17.47 20.59 5.38
C SER A 127 -18.19 19.85 6.53
N ALA A 128 -17.85 18.59 6.77
CA ALA A 128 -18.47 17.78 7.82
C ALA A 128 -17.65 17.83 9.12
N SER A 129 -18.32 17.79 10.27
CA SER A 129 -17.65 17.77 11.57
C SER A 129 -16.80 16.50 11.74
N HIS A 130 -15.69 16.61 12.49
CA HIS A 130 -14.83 15.47 12.78
C HIS A 130 -15.58 14.31 13.45
N SER A 131 -16.62 14.58 14.25
CA SER A 131 -17.46 13.56 14.88
C SER A 131 -18.30 12.79 13.87
N THR A 132 -18.93 13.48 12.90
CA THR A 132 -19.69 12.83 11.83
C THR A 132 -18.78 11.99 10.93
N LEU A 133 -17.59 12.48 10.60
CA LEU A 133 -16.61 11.75 9.81
C LEU A 133 -16.09 10.52 10.55
N PHE A 134 -15.80 10.65 11.85
CA PHE A 134 -15.40 9.52 12.67
C PHE A 134 -16.50 8.47 12.76
N LEU A 135 -17.75 8.88 12.99
CA LEU A 135 -18.90 7.96 13.03
C LEU A 135 -19.10 7.24 11.68
N SER A 136 -18.88 7.94 10.56
CA SER A 136 -18.91 7.31 9.23
C SER A 136 -17.86 6.20 9.10
N ARG A 137 -16.72 6.28 9.80
CA ARG A 137 -15.71 5.22 9.79
C ARG A 137 -16.10 3.99 10.58
N ILE A 138 -16.98 4.12 11.57
CA ILE A 138 -17.56 2.96 12.26
C ILE A 138 -18.49 2.20 11.31
N ILE A 139 -19.25 2.91 10.47
CA ILE A 139 -20.11 2.31 9.44
C ILE A 139 -19.25 1.64 8.35
N PHE A 140 -18.20 2.33 7.88
CA PHE A 140 -17.24 1.80 6.90
C PHE A 140 -16.00 1.17 7.57
N PHE A 141 -16.24 0.26 8.50
CA PHE A 141 -15.21 -0.31 9.37
C PHE A 141 -14.07 -1.00 8.59
N ASP A 142 -14.37 -1.51 7.39
CA ASP A 142 -13.42 -2.16 6.49
C ASP A 142 -12.21 -1.28 6.16
N THR A 143 -12.40 0.06 6.14
CA THR A 143 -11.38 1.02 5.73
C THR A 143 -10.18 1.05 6.69
N PHE A 144 -10.40 0.81 7.98
CA PHE A 144 -9.33 0.74 8.98
C PHE A 144 -9.03 -0.71 9.40
N THR A 145 -10.04 -1.58 9.37
CA THR A 145 -9.91 -2.97 9.82
C THR A 145 -9.09 -3.81 8.85
N THR A 146 -9.30 -3.64 7.54
CA THR A 146 -8.55 -4.39 6.51
C THR A 146 -7.04 -4.16 6.58
N PRO A 147 -6.52 -2.92 6.56
CA PRO A 147 -5.09 -2.68 6.66
C PRO A 147 -4.50 -3.12 8.01
N LEU A 148 -5.25 -2.94 9.11
CA LEU A 148 -4.81 -3.38 10.44
C LEU A 148 -4.69 -4.91 10.52
N LEU A 149 -5.71 -5.64 10.07
CA LEU A 149 -5.68 -7.09 9.98
C LEU A 149 -4.50 -7.55 9.13
N PHE A 150 -4.27 -6.94 7.97
CA PHE A 150 -3.13 -7.30 7.14
C PHE A 150 -1.79 -7.19 7.89
N ILE A 151 -1.52 -6.08 8.60
CA ILE A 151 -0.28 -5.93 9.38
C ILE A 151 -0.19 -6.98 10.49
N VAL A 152 -1.27 -7.17 11.26
CA VAL A 152 -1.29 -8.14 12.36
C VAL A 152 -0.97 -9.54 11.83
N LEU A 153 -1.64 -9.99 10.76
CA LEU A 153 -1.42 -11.33 10.20
C LEU A 153 -0.06 -11.45 9.49
N LEU A 154 0.46 -10.35 8.94
CA LEU A 154 1.77 -10.29 8.29
C LEU A 154 2.89 -10.62 9.29
N PHE A 155 2.83 -10.06 10.51
CA PHE A 155 3.82 -10.30 11.56
C PHE A 155 3.49 -11.49 12.47
N ALA A 156 2.21 -11.75 12.76
CA ALA A 156 1.81 -12.82 13.67
C ALA A 156 2.04 -14.23 13.09
N PHE A 157 1.97 -14.40 11.76
CA PHE A 157 1.84 -15.72 11.15
C PHE A 157 3.04 -16.20 10.35
N SER A 158 4.17 -15.48 10.31
CA SER A 158 5.30 -16.00 9.55
C SER A 158 6.69 -15.52 9.94
N ALA A 159 7.61 -16.47 10.09
CA ALA A 159 9.05 -16.27 10.03
C ALA A 159 9.56 -15.98 8.60
N ASN A 160 8.72 -16.12 7.57
CA ASN A 160 9.04 -15.84 6.16
C ASN A 160 7.83 -15.27 5.40
N TRP A 161 7.91 -14.04 4.91
CA TRP A 161 6.82 -13.49 4.11
C TRP A 161 6.76 -14.10 2.71
N THR A 162 5.54 -14.34 2.21
CA THR A 162 5.34 -14.78 0.83
C THR A 162 5.67 -13.64 -0.13
N GLN A 163 6.04 -13.97 -1.37
CA GLN A 163 6.37 -12.96 -2.38
C GLN A 163 5.25 -11.92 -2.57
N MET A 164 3.98 -12.36 -2.57
CA MET A 164 2.84 -11.45 -2.66
C MET A 164 2.70 -10.54 -1.44
N ARG A 165 2.83 -11.06 -0.21
CA ARG A 165 2.78 -10.26 1.02
C ARG A 165 3.87 -9.20 1.05
N THR A 166 5.09 -9.59 0.69
CA THR A 166 6.25 -8.71 0.55
C THR A 166 5.98 -7.64 -0.53
N THR A 167 5.46 -8.04 -1.69
CA THR A 167 5.13 -7.10 -2.78
C THR A 167 4.13 -6.05 -2.31
N VAL A 168 3.00 -6.47 -1.73
CA VAL A 168 1.95 -5.54 -1.27
C VAL A 168 2.47 -4.61 -0.18
N PHE A 169 3.21 -5.13 0.79
CA PHE A 169 3.76 -4.32 1.88
C PHE A 169 4.74 -3.25 1.39
N TYR A 170 5.72 -3.61 0.56
CA TYR A 170 6.69 -2.64 0.06
C TYR A 170 6.12 -1.70 -1.00
N SER A 171 5.18 -2.16 -1.81
CA SER A 171 4.43 -1.28 -2.71
C SER A 171 3.66 -0.23 -1.91
N PHE A 172 3.02 -0.65 -0.80
CA PHE A 172 2.31 0.27 0.08
C PHE A 172 3.25 1.29 0.72
N LEU A 173 4.39 0.88 1.28
CA LEU A 173 5.36 1.80 1.88
C LEU A 173 5.95 2.80 0.88
N PHE A 174 6.28 2.34 -0.33
CA PHE A 174 6.76 3.21 -1.40
C PHE A 174 5.69 4.20 -1.84
N PHE A 175 4.47 3.71 -2.11
CA PHE A 175 3.33 4.55 -2.46
C PHE A 175 3.06 5.58 -1.38
N TYR A 176 3.17 5.17 -0.13
CA TYR A 176 2.98 6.04 1.02
C TYR A 176 4.04 7.16 1.07
N GLY A 177 5.31 6.83 0.87
CA GLY A 177 6.38 7.82 0.76
C GLY A 177 6.13 8.86 -0.33
N LEU A 178 5.58 8.44 -1.47
CA LEU A 178 5.23 9.32 -2.58
C LEU A 178 4.09 10.28 -2.20
N ILE A 179 2.98 9.77 -1.67
CA ILE A 179 1.80 10.59 -1.35
C ILE A 179 2.02 11.49 -0.12
N SER A 180 2.96 11.15 0.77
CA SER A 180 3.29 11.98 1.95
C SER A 180 3.90 13.33 1.59
N GLN A 181 4.36 13.51 0.35
CA GLN A 181 4.85 14.78 -0.17
C GLN A 181 3.72 15.69 -0.71
N THR A 182 2.47 15.27 -0.57
CA THR A 182 1.28 16.03 -0.98
C THR A 182 0.30 16.21 0.16
N ASP A 183 -0.41 17.33 0.18
CA ASP A 183 -1.50 17.57 1.15
C ASP A 183 -2.79 16.85 0.75
N TRP A 184 -2.88 16.35 -0.49
CA TRP A 184 -4.08 15.75 -1.04
C TRP A 184 -4.02 14.23 -1.02
N ASN A 185 -4.36 13.66 0.14
CA ASN A 185 -4.40 12.21 0.35
C ASN A 185 -5.80 11.73 0.77
N SER A 186 -6.39 10.87 -0.05
CA SER A 186 -7.72 10.30 0.14
C SER A 186 -7.68 8.78 0.23
N SER A 187 -8.55 8.21 1.06
CA SER A 187 -8.71 6.75 1.22
C SER A 187 -9.04 6.06 -0.11
N ARG A 188 -9.61 6.79 -1.07
CA ARG A 188 -9.86 6.30 -2.44
C ARG A 188 -8.57 5.92 -3.17
N GLN A 189 -7.46 6.60 -2.88
CA GLN A 189 -6.17 6.27 -3.46
C GLN A 189 -5.64 4.92 -2.96
N ASN A 190 -6.07 4.50 -1.77
CA ASN A 190 -5.64 3.26 -1.11
C ASN A 190 -6.54 2.06 -1.40
N ILE A 191 -7.70 2.23 -2.06
CA ILE A 191 -8.62 1.13 -2.42
C ILE A 191 -7.89 -0.07 -3.05
N PRO A 192 -6.97 0.11 -4.02
CA PRO A 192 -6.25 -1.02 -4.63
C PRO A 192 -5.43 -1.85 -3.62
N PHE A 193 -4.84 -1.16 -2.63
CA PHE A 193 -4.12 -1.83 -1.54
C PHE A 193 -5.08 -2.52 -0.58
N PHE A 194 -6.21 -1.91 -0.23
CA PHE A 194 -7.19 -2.54 0.67
C PHE A 194 -7.75 -3.84 0.11
N VAL A 195 -8.07 -3.89 -1.19
CA VAL A 195 -8.52 -5.13 -1.85
C VAL A 195 -7.46 -6.22 -1.74
N SER A 196 -6.20 -5.86 -2.03
CA SER A 196 -5.07 -6.80 -1.99
C SER A 196 -4.75 -7.27 -0.57
N MET A 197 -4.76 -6.36 0.40
CA MET A 197 -4.53 -6.61 1.82
C MET A 197 -5.61 -7.51 2.41
N GLY A 198 -6.89 -7.24 2.10
CA GLY A 198 -8.02 -8.05 2.54
C GLY A 198 -7.97 -9.46 1.98
N LEU A 199 -7.67 -9.62 0.69
CA LEU A 199 -7.51 -10.94 0.09
C LEU A 199 -6.37 -11.72 0.74
N LEU A 200 -5.20 -11.09 0.95
CA LEU A 200 -4.06 -11.74 1.59
C LEU A 200 -4.30 -12.09 3.06
N ALA A 201 -5.09 -11.28 3.77
CA ALA A 201 -5.52 -11.55 5.13
C ALA A 201 -6.39 -12.80 5.19
N VAL A 202 -7.44 -12.89 4.36
CA VAL A 202 -8.34 -14.05 4.28
C VAL A 202 -7.58 -15.31 3.90
N VAL A 203 -6.76 -15.26 2.83
CA VAL A 203 -5.93 -16.40 2.40
C VAL A 203 -4.97 -16.84 3.51
N GLY A 204 -4.42 -15.88 4.27
CA GLY A 204 -3.55 -16.17 5.40
C GLY A 204 -4.24 -16.91 6.54
N ILE A 205 -5.49 -16.54 6.85
CA ILE A 205 -6.32 -17.21 7.86
C ILE A 205 -6.66 -18.63 7.40
N GLU A 206 -7.11 -18.80 6.16
CA GLU A 206 -7.50 -20.10 5.60
C GLU A 206 -6.33 -21.09 5.53
N THR A 207 -5.16 -20.64 5.08
CA THR A 207 -3.95 -21.48 5.03
C THR A 207 -3.58 -22.00 6.42
N ARG A 208 -3.74 -21.18 7.46
CA ARG A 208 -3.48 -21.59 8.85
C ARG A 208 -4.54 -22.56 9.37
N ARG A 209 -5.81 -22.32 9.04
CA ARG A 209 -6.92 -23.23 9.40
C ARG A 209 -6.65 -24.62 8.84
N GLN A 210 -6.30 -24.71 7.56
CA GLN A 210 -5.92 -25.97 6.91
C GLN A 210 -4.73 -26.64 7.58
N ALA A 211 -3.65 -25.90 7.86
CA ALA A 211 -2.46 -26.45 8.52
C ALA A 211 -2.76 -27.02 9.92
N LYS A 212 -3.66 -26.39 10.69
CA LYS A 212 -4.11 -26.91 11.98
C LYS A 212 -4.95 -28.18 11.80
N THR A 213 -5.87 -28.22 10.84
CA THR A 213 -6.70 -29.39 10.58
C THR A 213 -5.85 -30.59 10.16
N THR A 214 -4.85 -30.40 9.29
CA THR A 214 -3.95 -31.50 8.88
C THR A 214 -3.02 -31.98 10.00
N GLY A 215 -2.58 -31.08 10.88
CA GLY A 215 -1.73 -31.45 12.03
C GLY A 215 -2.47 -32.13 13.19
N PHE A 216 -3.81 -32.14 13.18
CA PHE A 216 -4.63 -32.90 14.14
C PHE A 216 -4.98 -34.32 13.63
N VAL A 217 -4.71 -34.61 12.35
CA VAL A 217 -5.02 -35.90 11.70
C VAL A 217 -3.75 -36.75 11.50
N SER A 218 -2.58 -36.23 11.89
CA SER A 218 -1.28 -36.95 11.96
C SER A 218 -0.91 -37.27 13.40
#